data_AF-A0A0T5Z7K5-F1
#
_entry.id   AF-A0A0T5Z7K5-F1
#
_cell.length_a   1.000
_cell.length_b   1.000
_cell.length_c   1.000
_cell.angle_alpha   90.00
_cell.angle_beta   90.00
_cell.angle_gamma   90.00
#
_symmetry.space_group_name_H-M   'P 1'
#
loop_
_entity.id
_entity.type
_entity.pdbx_description
1 polymer ?
#
loop_
_entity_poly.entity_id
_entity_poly.type
_entity_poly.pdbx_seq_one_letter_code
_entity_poly.pdbx_strand_id
1 'polypeptide(L)'
;MTAWPTTPPTPSRPPGYSLQKIAFAVVIHPDGRLHQISDLRDHSGKKAVPIQRLLPGQAKPSGSGLNPCFLWDNSAYLLGHVAEETG
;
A
#
# COMPACT_ATOMS: atom_id res chain seq x y z
N MET A 1 -18.41 39.40 15.45
CA MET A 1 -17.51 38.89 14.40
C MET A 1 -17.04 37.51 14.84
N THR A 2 -17.60 36.45 14.26
CA THR A 2 -17.18 35.08 14.58
C THR A 2 -16.17 34.66 13.52
N ALA A 3 -14.91 34.45 13.93
CA ALA A 3 -13.87 33.96 13.04
C ALA A 3 -14.17 32.50 12.64
N TRP A 4 -14.11 32.21 11.34
CA TRP A 4 -14.20 30.85 10.83
C TRP A 4 -12.92 30.09 11.17
N PRO A 5 -12.99 28.80 11.55
CA PRO A 5 -11.78 28.01 11.77
C PRO A 5 -11.05 27.83 10.42
N THR A 6 -9.85 28.40 10.31
CA THR A 6 -8.95 28.27 9.15
C THR A 6 -8.25 26.91 9.16
N THR A 7 -8.99 25.81 9.31
CA THR A 7 -8.39 24.49 9.11
C THR A 7 -8.18 24.33 7.60
N PRO A 8 -6.94 24.20 7.11
CA PRO A 8 -6.71 23.94 5.70
C PRO A 8 -7.47 22.66 5.31
N PRO A 9 -8.07 22.57 4.11
CA PRO A 9 -8.75 21.36 3.69
C PRO A 9 -7.75 20.21 3.76
N THR A 10 -7.97 19.30 4.70
CA THR A 10 -7.25 18.03 4.77
C THR A 10 -7.43 17.39 3.40
N PRO A 11 -6.36 16.96 2.70
CA PRO A 11 -6.51 16.31 1.41
C PRO A 11 -7.53 15.17 1.58
N SER A 12 -8.67 15.33 0.93
CA SER A 12 -9.86 14.51 1.17
C SER A 12 -9.54 13.10 0.70
N ARG A 13 -9.26 12.23 1.66
CA ARG A 13 -9.15 10.81 1.39
C ARG A 13 -10.57 10.29 1.13
N PRO A 14 -10.85 9.68 -0.03
CA PRO A 14 -12.16 9.10 -0.26
C PRO A 14 -12.45 8.06 0.83
N PRO A 15 -13.69 7.96 1.33
CA PRO A 15 -14.08 6.90 2.26
C PRO A 15 -13.69 5.53 1.70
N GLY A 16 -13.15 4.68 2.57
CA GLY A 16 -12.70 3.34 2.17
C GLY A 16 -11.36 3.31 1.43
N TYR A 17 -10.54 4.36 1.54
CA TYR A 17 -9.13 4.32 1.12
C TYR A 17 -8.22 4.57 2.33
N SER A 18 -6.95 4.18 2.21
CA SER A 18 -5.91 4.39 3.24
C SER A 18 -4.54 4.60 2.61
N LEU A 19 -3.62 5.27 3.33
CA LEU A 19 -2.25 5.48 2.87
C LEU A 19 -1.43 4.28 3.33
N GLN A 20 -0.80 3.60 2.38
CA GLN A 20 -0.01 2.40 2.63
C GLN A 20 1.41 2.59 2.12
N LYS A 21 2.35 1.89 2.75
CA LYS A 21 3.75 1.82 2.31
C LYS A 21 3.90 0.62 1.38
N ILE A 22 4.24 0.86 0.12
CA ILE A 22 4.35 -0.18 -0.91
C ILE A 22 5.78 -0.24 -1.43
N ALA A 23 6.34 -1.44 -1.44
CA ALA A 23 7.68 -1.71 -1.95
C ALA A 23 7.65 -2.20 -3.41
N PHE A 24 6.68 -3.03 -3.77
CA PHE A 24 6.59 -3.65 -5.08
C PHE A 24 5.15 -3.62 -5.61
N ALA A 25 5.01 -3.65 -6.93
CA ALA A 25 3.72 -3.81 -7.60
C ALA A 25 3.77 -4.92 -8.64
N VAL A 26 2.72 -5.75 -8.66
CA VAL A 26 2.46 -6.70 -9.74
C VAL A 26 1.71 -5.96 -10.83
N VAL A 27 2.35 -5.78 -11.97
CA VAL A 27 1.75 -5.12 -13.14
C VAL A 27 1.18 -6.20 -14.05
N ILE A 28 -0.08 -6.07 -14.40
CA ILE A 28 -0.81 -7.00 -15.26
C ILE A 28 -1.32 -6.29 -16.50
N HIS A 29 -1.44 -7.05 -17.59
CA HIS A 29 -2.22 -6.62 -18.74
C HIS A 29 -3.72 -6.67 -18.43
N PRO A 30 -4.58 -5.95 -19.20
CA PRO A 30 -6.03 -6.00 -19.02
C PRO A 30 -6.65 -7.41 -19.17
N ASP A 31 -5.95 -8.31 -19.86
CA ASP A 31 -6.36 -9.73 -20.03
C ASP A 31 -5.94 -10.63 -18.85
N GLY A 32 -5.33 -10.06 -17.81
CA GLY A 32 -4.90 -10.79 -16.62
C GLY A 32 -3.52 -11.43 -16.73
N ARG A 33 -2.84 -11.35 -17.87
CA ARG A 33 -1.47 -11.86 -18.00
C ARG A 33 -0.50 -11.00 -17.17
N LEU A 34 0.44 -11.65 -16.49
CA LEU A 34 1.53 -10.95 -15.81
C LEU A 34 2.37 -10.19 -16.84
N HIS A 35 2.54 -8.89 -16.63
CA HIS A 35 3.43 -8.06 -17.42
C HIS A 35 4.81 -7.98 -16.75
N GLN A 36 4.85 -7.56 -15.48
CA GLN A 36 6.10 -7.45 -14.72
C GLN A 36 5.86 -7.30 -13.20
N ILE A 37 6.93 -7.45 -12.41
CA ILE A 37 6.97 -7.02 -11.01
C ILE A 37 7.85 -5.76 -10.95
N SER A 38 7.25 -4.63 -10.56
CA SER A 38 7.95 -3.35 -10.46
C SER A 38 8.43 -3.09 -9.04
N ASP A 39 9.70 -2.74 -8.88
CA ASP A 39 10.21 -2.12 -7.65
C ASP A 39 9.73 -0.66 -7.60
N LEU A 40 9.02 -0.31 -6.53
CA LEU A 40 8.49 1.03 -6.27
C LEU A 40 9.24 1.75 -5.15
N ARG A 41 10.26 1.13 -4.56
CA ARG A 41 11.00 1.75 -3.45
C ARG A 41 11.73 3.01 -3.94
N ASP A 42 11.86 3.97 -3.03
CA ASP A 42 12.74 5.12 -3.22
C ASP A 42 14.19 4.70 -2.92
N HIS A 43 15.06 4.90 -3.92
CA HIS A 43 16.48 4.56 -3.89
C HIS A 43 17.40 5.78 -3.72
N SER A 44 16.84 6.96 -3.44
CA SER A 44 17.62 8.20 -3.26
C SER A 44 18.54 8.18 -2.02
N GLY A 45 18.24 7.33 -1.04
CA GLY A 45 19.00 7.16 0.20
C GLY A 45 19.94 5.96 0.20
N LYS A 46 20.60 5.72 1.35
CA LYS A 46 21.49 4.55 1.56
C LYS A 46 20.76 3.20 1.51
N LYS A 47 19.44 3.20 1.75
CA LYS A 47 18.61 2.00 1.76
C LYS A 47 17.37 2.29 0.92
N ALA A 48 16.96 1.31 0.13
CA ALA A 48 15.71 1.36 -0.62
C ALA A 48 14.53 1.34 0.37
N VAL A 49 13.68 2.35 0.35
CA VAL A 49 12.53 2.47 1.27
C VAL A 49 11.19 2.41 0.52
N PRO A 50 10.17 1.71 1.05
CA PRO A 50 8.84 1.71 0.45
C PRO A 50 8.24 3.11 0.36
N ILE A 51 7.46 3.36 -0.69
CA ILE A 51 6.83 4.66 -0.92
C ILE A 51 5.37 4.68 -0.46
N GLN A 52 4.85 5.86 -0.12
CA GLN A 52 3.44 6.01 0.23
C GLN A 52 2.53 6.04 -1.01
N ARG A 53 1.45 5.26 -0.95
CA ARG A 53 0.39 5.20 -1.96
C ARG A 53 -0.99 5.17 -1.33
N LEU A 54 -1.95 5.85 -1.95
CA LEU A 54 -3.35 5.83 -1.59
C LEU A 54 -3.99 4.59 -2.22
N LEU A 55 -4.51 3.67 -1.41
CA LEU A 55 -5.07 2.40 -1.88
C LEU A 55 -6.48 2.17 -1.31
N PRO A 56 -7.34 1.42 -2.02
CA PRO A 56 -8.64 0.99 -1.49
C PRO A 56 -8.46 0.11 -0.26
N GLY A 57 -9.33 0.23 0.73
CA GLY A 57 -9.29 -0.52 1.98
C GLY A 57 -8.90 0.33 3.19
N GLN A 58 -9.11 -0.26 4.37
CA GLN A 58 -8.80 0.34 5.66
C GLN A 58 -7.33 0.13 6.03
N ALA A 59 -6.83 0.91 6.98
CA ALA A 59 -5.54 0.61 7.58
C ALA A 59 -5.59 -0.76 8.26
N LYS A 60 -4.52 -1.57 8.12
CA LYS A 60 -4.40 -2.82 8.86
C LYS A 60 -4.32 -2.51 10.36
N PRO A 61 -5.25 -3.00 11.21
CA PRO A 61 -5.13 -2.90 12.66
C PRO A 61 -3.85 -3.61 13.12
N SER A 62 -3.22 -3.07 14.16
CA SER A 62 -2.13 -3.76 14.85
C SER A 62 -2.68 -4.99 15.59
N GLY A 63 -2.31 -6.20 15.19
CA GLY A 63 -2.69 -7.44 15.87
C GLY A 63 -2.58 -8.69 14.98
N SER A 64 -2.59 -9.87 15.62
CA SER A 64 -2.62 -11.17 14.94
C SER A 64 -4.07 -11.53 14.56
N GLY A 65 -4.52 -11.05 13.40
CA GLY A 65 -5.80 -11.40 12.81
C GLY A 65 -5.70 -11.52 11.29
N LEU A 66 -6.56 -12.34 10.68
CA LEU A 66 -6.69 -12.41 9.22
C LEU A 66 -7.23 -11.07 8.71
N ASN A 67 -6.39 -10.33 7.98
CA ASN A 67 -6.79 -9.06 7.38
C ASN A 67 -6.26 -8.98 5.95
N PRO A 68 -6.90 -9.69 5.01
CA PRO A 68 -6.58 -9.59 3.60
C PRO A 68 -7.03 -8.22 3.07
N CYS A 69 -6.14 -7.56 2.32
CA CYS A 69 -6.42 -6.27 1.72
C CYS A 69 -6.65 -6.38 0.21
N PHE A 70 -7.56 -5.57 -0.32
CA PHE A 70 -7.99 -5.67 -1.71
C PHE A 70 -6.94 -5.08 -2.65
N LEU A 71 -6.30 -5.95 -3.45
CA LEU A 71 -5.26 -5.63 -4.44
C LEU A 71 -3.92 -5.12 -3.87
N TRP A 72 -3.70 -5.26 -2.56
CA TRP A 72 -2.41 -5.02 -1.92
C TRP A 72 -2.31 -5.84 -0.64
N ASP A 73 -1.20 -6.55 -0.45
CA ASP A 73 -0.90 -7.24 0.79
C ASP A 73 0.57 -7.69 0.79
N ASN A 74 0.99 -8.44 1.81
CA ASN A 74 2.21 -9.23 1.77
C ASN A 74 2.13 -10.36 0.72
N SER A 75 3.28 -10.98 0.42
CA SER A 75 3.36 -12.05 -0.58
C SER A 75 2.52 -13.28 -0.24
N ALA A 76 2.28 -13.55 1.04
CA ALA A 76 1.50 -14.70 1.48
C ALA A 76 0.04 -14.58 1.02
N TYR A 77 -0.59 -13.43 1.24
CA TYR A 77 -1.95 -13.17 0.79
C TYR A 77 -2.03 -12.90 -0.71
N LEU A 78 -1.06 -12.19 -1.28
CA LEU A 78 -1.11 -11.78 -2.70
C LEU A 78 -0.75 -12.91 -3.67
N LEU A 79 0.25 -13.72 -3.34
CA LEU A 79 0.85 -14.73 -4.22
C LEU A 79 0.68 -16.17 -3.68
N GLY A 80 0.12 -16.34 -2.49
CA GLY A 80 0.09 -17.65 -1.83
C GLY A 80 1.48 -18.15 -1.40
N HIS A 81 2.47 -17.25 -1.31
CA HIS A 81 3.86 -17.63 -1.06
C HIS A 81 4.45 -16.83 0.09
N VAL A 82 4.89 -17.54 1.13
CA VAL A 82 5.72 -17.00 2.20
C VAL A 82 7.16 -17.29 1.79
N ALA A 83 8.00 -16.26 1.70
CA ALA A 83 9.42 -16.48 1.45
C ALA A 83 10.00 -17.27 2.62
N GLU A 84 10.74 -18.34 2.31
CA GLU A 84 11.54 -19.05 3.30
C GLU A 84 12.55 -18.06 3.89
N GLU A 85 12.56 -17.90 5.21
CA GLU A 85 13.50 -17.03 5.89
C GLU A 85 14.89 -17.67 5.76
N THR A 86 15.66 -17.23 4.77
CA THR A 86 17.06 -17.66 4.63
C THR A 86 17.85 -16.89 5.68
N GLY A 87 18.14 -17.57 6.80
CA GLY A 87 18.93 -17.05 7.92
C GLY A 87 20.36 -16.69 7.57
#